data_AF-A0A357BJQ2-F1
#
_entry.id   AF-A0A357BJQ2-F1
#
_cell.length_a   1.000
_cell.length_b   1.000
_cell.length_c   1.000
_cell.angle_alpha   90.00
_cell.angle_beta   90.00
_cell.angle_gamma   90.00
#
_symmetry.space_group_name_H-M   'P 1'
#
loop_
_entity.id
_entity.type
_entity.pdbx_description
1 polymer ?
#
loop_
_entity_poly.entity_id
_entity_poly.type
_entity_poly.pdbx_seq_one_letter_code
_entity_poly.pdbx_strand_id
1 'polypeptide(L)'
;MIRAGVLTNREKLCLKYRWEFLRRNREYQKDYRYITINLKVTDIIRNQYPKHLVNEALSILSKWDLLNPIPPGLSFNALLESDKKLKSFHMDSLSVNDFAIDMYDSPDSLSPKDLYIKGSLVRIYVNMRFPKEKILDEFELLVDRWQKPLKKMIKKLPRAKPEKRLQLNQYEKYLKVYDHYKKGISMAKLAKKFYPGYVESSGKDYAERKVLRDLNGCLRLIHGGYKQIR
;
A
#
# COMPACT_ATOMS: atom_id res chain seq x y z
N MET A 1 1.02 -16.83 5.38
CA MET A 1 -0.20 -16.05 5.68
C MET A 1 -0.54 -15.25 4.44
N ILE A 2 -1.47 -15.73 3.62
CA ILE A 2 -1.98 -15.02 2.44
C ILE A 2 -3.26 -14.33 2.93
N ARG A 3 -3.28 -12.99 2.96
CA ARG A 3 -4.44 -12.23 3.42
C ARG A 3 -5.46 -12.10 2.29
N ALA A 4 -6.65 -12.62 2.51
CA ALA A 4 -7.83 -12.29 1.71
C ALA A 4 -8.10 -10.78 1.81
N GLY A 5 -8.06 -10.09 0.68
CA GLY A 5 -8.88 -8.91 0.30
C GLY A 5 -8.99 -7.68 1.20
N VAL A 6 -8.36 -7.62 2.38
CA VAL A 6 -8.55 -6.50 3.32
C VAL A 6 -7.21 -5.91 3.70
N LEU A 7 -6.94 -4.71 3.15
CA LEU A 7 -5.85 -3.86 3.60
C LEU A 7 -5.95 -3.67 5.11
N THR A 8 -4.85 -3.90 5.82
CA THR A 8 -4.74 -3.56 7.23
C THR A 8 -4.93 -2.07 7.46
N ASN A 9 -5.25 -1.69 8.69
CA ASN A 9 -5.31 -0.28 9.09
C ASN A 9 -3.98 0.44 8.79
N ARG A 10 -2.84 -0.24 8.97
CA ARG A 10 -1.53 0.30 8.62
C ARG A 10 -1.42 0.57 7.11
N GLU A 11 -1.73 -0.40 6.27
CA GLU A 11 -1.65 -0.26 4.81
C GLU A 11 -2.61 0.82 4.30
N LYS A 12 -3.83 0.91 4.86
CA LYS A 12 -4.78 1.99 4.58
C LYS A 12 -4.20 3.36 4.93
N LEU A 13 -3.52 3.48 6.08
CA LEU A 13 -2.87 4.73 6.47
C LEU A 13 -1.68 5.08 5.56
N CYS A 14 -0.87 4.10 5.17
CA CYS A 14 0.21 4.32 4.20
C CYS A 14 -0.33 4.82 2.87
N LEU A 15 -1.35 4.15 2.32
CA LEU A 15 -2.01 4.57 1.08
C LEU A 15 -2.65 5.95 1.19
N LYS A 16 -3.31 6.24 2.33
CA LYS A 16 -3.86 7.57 2.62
C LYS A 16 -2.81 8.65 2.49
N TYR A 17 -1.69 8.55 3.21
CA TYR A 17 -0.68 9.60 3.18
C TYR A 17 0.07 9.64 1.86
N ARG A 18 0.34 8.49 1.22
CA ARG A 18 0.89 8.44 -0.15
C ARG A 18 0.04 9.25 -1.12
N TRP A 19 -1.27 9.00 -1.11
CA TRP A 19 -2.22 9.71 -1.95
C TRP A 19 -2.31 11.20 -1.60
N GLU A 20 -2.42 11.54 -0.32
CA GLU A 20 -2.54 12.93 0.11
C GLU A 20 -1.32 13.79 -0.26
N PHE A 21 -0.11 13.23 -0.27
CA PHE A 21 1.06 13.93 -0.78
C PHE A 21 1.08 13.99 -2.32
N LEU A 22 0.79 12.87 -3.00
CA LEU A 22 0.79 12.81 -4.46
C LEU A 22 -0.23 13.78 -5.09
N ARG A 23 -1.47 13.84 -4.58
CA ARG A 23 -2.52 14.75 -5.11
C ARG A 23 -2.14 16.23 -5.06
N ARG A 24 -1.17 16.62 -4.22
CA ARG A 24 -0.65 17.98 -4.08
C ARG A 24 0.54 18.28 -5.01
N ASN A 25 1.09 17.27 -5.68
CA ASN A 25 2.19 17.42 -6.62
C ASN A 25 1.69 18.07 -7.93
N ARG A 26 2.34 19.18 -8.34
CA ARG A 26 1.96 19.93 -9.54
C ARG A 26 2.26 19.19 -10.84
N GLU A 27 3.32 18.39 -10.88
CA GLU A 27 3.66 17.57 -12.06
C GLU A 27 2.63 16.47 -12.25
N TYR A 28 2.24 15.78 -11.18
CA TYR A 28 1.15 14.81 -11.24
C TYR A 28 -0.17 15.45 -11.73
N GLN A 29 -0.49 16.66 -11.25
CA GLN A 29 -1.68 17.38 -11.72
C GLN A 29 -1.63 17.73 -13.21
N LYS A 30 -0.44 18.04 -13.76
CA LYS A 30 -0.23 18.29 -15.19
C LYS A 30 -0.38 17.00 -15.99
N ASP A 31 0.29 15.93 -15.55
CA ASP A 31 0.24 14.60 -16.17
C ASP A 31 -1.20 14.06 -16.21
N TYR A 32 -1.94 14.21 -15.11
CA TYR A 32 -3.35 13.84 -15.04
C TYR A 32 -4.20 14.60 -16.07
N ARG A 33 -4.01 15.92 -16.19
CA ARG A 33 -4.73 16.73 -17.19
C ARG A 33 -4.38 16.30 -18.60
N TYR A 34 -3.11 16.03 -18.88
CA TYR A 34 -2.68 15.55 -20.19
C TYR A 34 -3.36 14.22 -20.54
N ILE A 35 -3.34 13.23 -19.64
CA ILE A 35 -3.97 11.93 -19.88
C ILE A 35 -5.48 12.09 -20.13
N THR A 36 -6.17 12.87 -19.30
CA THR A 36 -7.63 12.98 -19.36
C THR A 36 -8.14 13.89 -20.48
N ILE A 37 -7.40 14.93 -20.86
CA ILE A 37 -7.83 15.90 -21.87
C ILE A 37 -7.24 15.57 -23.25
N ASN A 38 -5.93 15.30 -23.31
CA ASN A 38 -5.22 15.07 -24.58
C ASN A 38 -5.39 13.61 -25.04
N LEU A 39 -5.14 12.64 -24.16
CA LEU A 39 -5.31 11.22 -24.51
C LEU A 39 -6.77 10.76 -24.39
N LYS A 40 -7.63 11.54 -23.71
CA LYS A 40 -9.04 11.21 -23.43
C LYS A 40 -9.21 9.87 -22.71
N VAL A 41 -8.20 9.46 -21.94
CA VAL A 41 -8.21 8.24 -21.13
C VAL A 41 -8.63 8.58 -19.72
N THR A 42 -9.73 8.00 -19.24
CA THR A 42 -10.30 8.29 -17.91
C THR A 42 -10.36 7.06 -17.01
N ASP A 43 -10.50 5.86 -17.58
CA ASP A 43 -10.48 4.61 -16.83
C ASP A 43 -9.94 3.44 -17.68
N ILE A 44 -8.63 3.20 -17.59
CA ILE A 44 -7.91 2.16 -18.34
C ILE A 44 -8.43 0.76 -18.00
N ILE A 45 -8.93 0.56 -16.78
CA ILE A 45 -9.34 -0.76 -16.30
C ILE A 45 -10.72 -1.12 -16.85
N ARG A 46 -11.63 -0.15 -16.92
CA ARG A 46 -13.04 -0.41 -17.29
C ARG A 46 -13.37 -0.16 -18.74
N ASN A 47 -12.63 0.71 -19.41
CA ASN A 47 -12.94 1.13 -20.77
C ASN A 47 -11.94 0.53 -21.77
N GLN A 48 -12.41 0.28 -22.98
CA GLN A 48 -11.57 -0.13 -24.10
C GLN A 48 -11.05 1.12 -24.81
N TYR A 49 -9.73 1.31 -24.81
CA TYR A 49 -9.05 2.36 -25.55
C TYR A 49 -8.08 1.75 -26.58
N PRO A 50 -7.76 2.47 -27.66
CA PRO A 50 -6.67 2.10 -28.56
C PRO A 50 -5.37 1.82 -27.80
N LYS A 51 -4.70 0.71 -28.14
CA LYS A 51 -3.50 0.21 -27.42
C LYS A 51 -2.40 1.26 -27.27
N HIS A 52 -2.19 2.12 -28.28
CA HIS A 52 -1.17 3.16 -28.23
C HIS A 52 -1.48 4.22 -27.15
N LEU A 53 -2.75 4.64 -27.00
CA LEU A 53 -3.16 5.58 -25.95
C LEU A 53 -3.04 4.98 -24.56
N VAL A 54 -3.38 3.69 -24.42
CA VAL A 54 -3.21 2.95 -23.15
C VAL A 54 -1.72 2.88 -22.77
N ASN A 55 -0.86 2.50 -23.70
CA ASN A 55 0.58 2.40 -23.46
C ASN A 55 1.19 3.75 -23.07
N GLU A 56 0.79 4.82 -23.76
CA GLU A 56 1.26 6.17 -23.46
C GLU A 56 0.78 6.63 -22.07
N ALA A 57 -0.50 6.42 -21.75
CA ALA A 57 -1.05 6.73 -20.44
C ALA A 57 -0.35 5.93 -19.32
N LEU A 58 -0.13 4.62 -19.51
CA LEU A 58 0.57 3.76 -18.55
C LEU A 58 2.04 4.18 -18.37
N SER A 59 2.72 4.57 -19.44
CA SER A 59 4.09 5.11 -19.36
C SER A 59 4.16 6.34 -18.44
N ILE A 60 3.19 7.26 -18.56
CA ILE A 60 3.10 8.43 -17.69
C ILE A 60 2.73 8.03 -16.25
N LEU A 61 1.71 7.18 -16.08
CA LEU A 61 1.22 6.75 -14.75
C LEU A 61 2.26 5.92 -13.96
N SER A 62 3.13 5.19 -14.66
CA SER A 62 4.21 4.39 -14.04
C SER A 62 5.17 5.26 -13.22
N LYS A 63 5.40 6.52 -13.63
CA LYS A 63 6.19 7.51 -12.87
C LYS A 63 5.63 7.71 -11.46
N TRP A 64 4.32 7.55 -11.29
CA TRP A 64 3.57 7.81 -10.07
C TRP A 64 3.15 6.53 -9.32
N ASP A 65 3.60 5.36 -9.78
CA ASP A 65 3.18 4.04 -9.29
C ASP A 65 1.66 3.83 -9.35
N LEU A 66 1.01 4.35 -10.40
CA LEU A 66 -0.44 4.24 -10.63
C LEU A 66 -0.76 3.36 -11.83
N LEU A 67 -1.91 2.69 -11.79
CA LEU A 67 -2.45 1.89 -12.90
C LEU A 67 -3.65 2.56 -13.59
N ASN A 68 -4.17 3.64 -13.02
CA ASN A 68 -5.29 4.41 -13.55
C ASN A 68 -5.09 5.91 -13.21
N PRO A 69 -5.56 6.87 -14.04
CA PRO A 69 -5.48 8.27 -13.68
C PRO A 69 -6.48 8.56 -12.55
N ILE A 70 -5.98 8.97 -11.39
CA ILE A 70 -6.83 9.27 -10.23
C ILE A 70 -7.02 10.79 -10.12
N PRO A 71 -8.25 11.33 -10.05
CA PRO A 71 -8.47 12.76 -9.99
C PRO A 71 -7.77 13.42 -8.78
N PRO A 72 -6.85 14.38 -8.99
CA PRO A 72 -6.15 15.07 -7.91
C PRO A 72 -7.06 16.02 -7.13
N GLY A 73 -8.35 16.11 -7.45
CA GLY A 73 -9.37 16.78 -6.64
C GLY A 73 -9.86 15.95 -5.46
N LEU A 74 -9.80 14.61 -5.56
CA LEU A 74 -10.41 13.70 -4.58
C LEU A 74 -9.51 13.43 -3.36
N SER A 75 -10.04 13.65 -2.16
CA SER A 75 -9.39 13.21 -0.92
C SER A 75 -9.36 11.69 -0.84
N PHE A 76 -8.50 11.12 0.02
CA PHE A 76 -8.48 9.67 0.21
C PHE A 76 -9.84 9.11 0.68
N ASN A 77 -10.55 9.84 1.55
CA ASN A 77 -11.88 9.42 2.00
C ASN A 77 -12.88 9.41 0.84
N ALA A 78 -12.84 10.42 -0.03
CA ALA A 78 -13.69 10.48 -1.21
C ALA A 78 -13.38 9.34 -2.19
N LEU A 79 -12.11 8.92 -2.33
CA LEU A 79 -11.76 7.72 -3.09
C LEU A 79 -12.41 6.47 -2.50
N LEU A 80 -12.29 6.26 -1.19
CA LEU A 80 -12.92 5.11 -0.51
C LEU A 80 -14.45 5.11 -0.63
N GLU A 81 -15.10 6.27 -0.58
CA GLU A 81 -16.55 6.39 -0.77
C GLU A 81 -16.98 6.13 -2.20
N SER A 82 -16.23 6.65 -3.18
CA SER A 82 -16.47 6.36 -4.60
C SER A 82 -16.32 4.87 -4.91
N ASP A 83 -15.35 4.20 -4.28
CA ASP A 83 -15.11 2.77 -4.43
C ASP A 83 -16.26 1.92 -3.85
N LYS A 84 -16.79 2.31 -2.69
CA LYS A 84 -17.98 1.69 -2.08
C LYS A 84 -19.23 1.84 -2.95
N LYS A 85 -19.41 2.98 -3.62
CA LYS A 85 -20.55 3.23 -4.52
C LYS A 85 -20.42 2.50 -5.86
N LEU A 86 -19.20 2.30 -6.35
CA LEU A 86 -18.91 1.67 -7.64
C LEU A 86 -18.83 0.14 -7.57
N LYS A 87 -19.03 -0.49 -6.39
CA LYS A 87 -18.85 -1.94 -6.17
C LYS A 87 -17.53 -2.48 -6.77
N SER A 88 -16.46 -1.67 -6.79
CA SER A 88 -15.30 -1.94 -7.66
C SER A 88 -14.39 -3.08 -7.22
N PHE A 89 -14.61 -3.66 -6.04
CA PHE A 89 -13.83 -4.79 -5.57
C PHE A 89 -14.74 -5.97 -5.27
N HIS A 90 -14.76 -6.91 -6.22
CA HIS A 90 -15.02 -8.31 -5.96
C HIS A 90 -13.70 -9.05 -6.14
N MET A 91 -13.19 -9.70 -5.09
CA MET A 91 -12.36 -10.90 -5.24
C MET A 91 -13.30 -12.07 -5.01
N ASP A 92 -13.65 -12.82 -6.05
CA ASP A 92 -14.46 -14.04 -5.91
C ASP A 92 -13.60 -15.26 -5.52
N SER A 93 -12.39 -15.35 -6.06
CA SER A 93 -11.37 -16.30 -5.60
C SER A 93 -10.01 -15.92 -6.18
N LEU A 94 -8.94 -16.43 -5.57
CA LEU A 94 -7.61 -16.46 -6.14
C LEU A 94 -7.42 -17.88 -6.68
N SER A 95 -7.61 -18.07 -7.99
CA SER A 95 -7.27 -19.32 -8.66
C SER A 95 -5.78 -19.32 -9.02
N VAL A 96 -5.12 -20.43 -8.74
CA VAL A 96 -3.89 -20.84 -9.40
C VAL A 96 -4.33 -21.82 -10.47
N ASN A 97 -3.98 -21.57 -11.73
CA ASN A 97 -3.88 -22.51 -12.86
C ASN A 97 -3.61 -21.64 -14.11
N ASP A 98 -2.69 -21.92 -15.02
CA ASP A 98 -2.09 -23.17 -15.43
C ASP A 98 -0.61 -22.95 -15.78
N PHE A 99 0.27 -23.86 -15.35
CA PHE A 99 1.24 -24.56 -16.20
C PHE A 99 1.85 -25.70 -15.39
N ALA A 100 1.51 -26.91 -15.84
CA ALA A 100 1.99 -28.25 -15.54
C ALA A 100 3.29 -28.35 -14.71
N ILE A 101 3.23 -29.15 -13.64
CA ILE A 101 4.31 -30.10 -13.40
C ILE A 101 3.75 -31.42 -13.93
N ASP A 102 4.35 -31.91 -15.02
CA ASP A 102 4.14 -33.27 -15.48
C ASP A 102 4.41 -34.24 -14.34
N MET A 103 3.46 -35.16 -14.12
CA MET A 103 3.46 -36.13 -13.02
C MET A 103 4.50 -37.24 -13.22
N TYR A 104 5.80 -36.93 -13.16
CA TYR A 104 6.82 -37.98 -13.24
C TYR A 104 7.95 -37.93 -12.19
N ASP A 105 8.06 -36.89 -11.36
CA ASP A 105 9.11 -36.85 -10.35
C ASP A 105 8.62 -37.07 -8.91
N SER A 106 9.29 -37.99 -8.21
CA SER A 106 9.04 -38.33 -6.81
C SER A 106 9.33 -37.14 -5.88
N PRO A 107 8.50 -36.87 -4.85
CA PRO A 107 8.71 -35.77 -3.89
C PRO A 107 10.07 -35.76 -3.19
N ASP A 108 10.73 -36.92 -3.13
CA ASP A 108 12.03 -37.09 -2.48
C ASP A 108 13.20 -36.52 -3.31
N SER A 109 12.99 -36.15 -4.57
CA SER A 109 14.04 -35.62 -5.47
C SER A 109 14.14 -34.08 -5.48
N LEU A 110 13.23 -33.37 -4.83
CA LEU A 110 13.18 -31.89 -4.86
C LEU A 110 14.03 -31.26 -3.77
N SER A 111 14.83 -30.25 -4.13
CA SER A 111 15.66 -29.53 -3.15
C SER A 111 14.79 -28.58 -2.29
N PRO A 112 15.20 -28.28 -1.04
CA PRO A 112 14.45 -27.37 -0.16
C PRO A 112 14.26 -25.95 -0.69
N LYS A 113 15.07 -25.51 -1.67
CA LYS A 113 14.91 -24.21 -2.35
C LYS A 113 13.74 -24.23 -3.34
N ASP A 114 13.43 -25.37 -3.93
CA ASP A 114 12.39 -25.52 -4.95
C ASP A 114 10.99 -25.57 -4.34
N LEU A 115 10.89 -26.09 -3.11
CA LEU A 115 9.69 -26.06 -2.26
C LEU A 115 9.23 -24.65 -1.85
N TYR A 116 10.14 -23.66 -1.88
CA TYR A 116 9.86 -22.31 -1.35
C TYR A 116 9.38 -21.31 -2.42
N ILE A 117 9.47 -21.66 -3.72
CA ILE A 117 9.19 -20.73 -4.83
C ILE A 117 7.82 -20.99 -5.49
N LYS A 118 7.21 -22.17 -5.33
CA LYS A 118 5.88 -22.49 -5.86
C LYS A 118 4.91 -22.78 -4.72
N GLY A 119 3.99 -21.85 -4.47
CA GLY A 119 2.93 -22.03 -3.47
C GLY A 119 2.17 -23.34 -3.71
N SER A 120 2.17 -24.22 -2.71
CA SER A 120 1.62 -25.57 -2.83
C SER A 120 0.24 -25.63 -2.20
N LEU A 121 -0.73 -26.22 -2.91
CA LEU A 121 -2.01 -26.62 -2.35
C LEU A 121 -1.88 -28.08 -1.90
N VAL A 122 -2.11 -28.37 -0.61
CA VAL A 122 -2.08 -29.74 -0.08
C VAL A 122 -3.51 -30.25 0.01
N ARG A 123 -3.85 -31.26 -0.81
CA ARG A 123 -5.11 -32.00 -0.69
C ARG A 123 -4.89 -33.18 0.24
N ILE A 124 -5.69 -33.26 1.29
CA ILE A 124 -5.66 -34.35 2.27
C ILE A 124 -6.90 -35.21 2.02
N TYR A 125 -6.68 -36.47 1.70
CA TYR A 125 -7.77 -37.45 1.53
C TYR A 125 -7.99 -38.16 2.86
N VAL A 126 -9.20 -38.04 3.39
CA VAL A 126 -9.58 -38.63 4.68
C VAL A 126 -10.41 -39.87 4.43
N ASN A 127 -10.00 -41.00 4.99
CA ASN A 127 -10.80 -42.21 4.95
C ASN A 127 -11.92 -42.12 6.00
N MET A 128 -13.13 -41.85 5.55
CA MET A 128 -14.32 -41.68 6.39
C MET A 128 -14.78 -42.96 7.10
N ARG A 129 -14.11 -44.10 6.89
CA ARG A 129 -14.40 -45.36 7.62
C ARG A 129 -13.87 -45.35 9.06
N PHE A 130 -13.01 -44.40 9.42
CA PHE A 130 -12.51 -44.28 10.79
C PHE A 130 -13.45 -43.44 11.66
N PRO A 131 -13.50 -43.70 12.99
CA PRO A 131 -14.19 -42.83 13.93
C PRO A 131 -13.68 -41.39 13.84
N LYS A 132 -14.60 -40.45 14.00
CA LYS A 132 -14.33 -39.02 13.86
C LYS A 132 -13.20 -38.55 14.78
N GLU A 133 -13.14 -39.05 16.02
CA GLU A 133 -12.08 -38.65 16.95
C GLU A 133 -10.70 -39.04 16.42
N LYS A 134 -10.55 -40.26 15.89
CA LYS A 134 -9.27 -40.74 15.36
C LYS A 134 -8.80 -39.95 14.13
N ILE A 135 -9.73 -39.56 13.27
CA ILE A 135 -9.44 -38.70 12.11
C ILE A 135 -8.93 -37.33 12.55
N LEU A 136 -9.54 -36.76 13.58
CA LEU A 136 -9.15 -35.46 14.13
C LEU A 136 -7.77 -35.54 14.80
N ASP A 137 -7.51 -36.57 15.60
CA ASP A 137 -6.23 -36.77 16.28
C ASP A 137 -5.07 -36.91 15.28
N GLU A 138 -5.25 -37.69 14.22
CA GLU A 138 -4.23 -37.86 13.17
C GLU A 138 -4.01 -36.57 12.36
N PHE A 139 -5.07 -35.80 12.11
CA PHE A 139 -4.97 -34.51 11.44
C PHE A 139 -4.21 -33.49 12.30
N GLU A 140 -4.52 -33.41 13.59
CA GLU A 140 -3.82 -32.52 14.53
C GLU A 140 -2.34 -32.87 14.64
N LEU A 141 -2.00 -34.17 14.74
CA LEU A 141 -0.61 -34.66 14.72
C LEU A 141 0.13 -34.22 13.46
N LEU A 142 -0.53 -34.24 12.30
CA LEU A 142 0.04 -33.87 11.02
C LEU A 142 0.28 -32.35 10.93
N VAL A 143 -0.68 -31.55 11.39
CA VAL A 143 -0.52 -30.09 11.55
C VAL A 143 0.64 -29.76 12.49
N ASP A 144 0.75 -30.47 13.62
CA ASP A 144 1.80 -30.25 14.61
C ASP A 144 3.21 -30.57 14.07
N ARG A 145 3.32 -31.66 13.30
CA ARG A 145 4.56 -32.05 12.61
C ARG A 145 5.00 -31.01 11.59
N TRP A 146 4.08 -30.29 10.96
CA TRP A 146 4.41 -29.20 10.03
C TRP A 146 4.71 -27.88 10.74
N GLN A 147 3.98 -27.56 11.80
CA GLN A 147 4.17 -26.30 12.53
C GLN A 147 5.50 -26.26 13.29
N LYS A 148 5.97 -27.38 13.86
CA LYS A 148 7.20 -27.42 14.68
C LYS A 148 8.46 -27.05 13.88
N PRO A 149 8.73 -27.60 12.68
CA PRO A 149 9.83 -27.18 11.80
C PRO A 149 9.69 -25.74 11.34
N LEU A 150 8.49 -25.31 10.95
CA LEU A 150 8.21 -23.92 10.53
C LEU A 150 8.52 -22.90 11.62
N LYS A 151 8.09 -23.16 12.86
CA LYS A 151 8.40 -22.31 14.02
C LYS A 151 9.91 -22.27 14.30
N LYS A 152 10.63 -23.38 14.12
CA LYS A 152 12.10 -23.43 14.25
C LYS A 152 12.82 -22.67 13.13
N MET A 153 12.32 -22.72 11.90
CA MET A 153 12.86 -21.96 10.77
C MET A 153 12.60 -20.45 10.90
N ILE A 154 11.41 -20.05 11.33
CA ILE A 154 11.06 -18.64 11.58
C ILE A 154 11.98 -18.02 12.64
N LYS A 155 12.36 -18.78 13.68
CA LYS A 155 13.34 -18.33 14.70
C LYS A 155 14.75 -18.12 14.15
N LYS A 156 15.11 -18.79 13.05
CA LYS A 156 16.43 -18.70 12.38
C LYS A 156 16.48 -17.66 11.26
N LEU A 157 15.32 -17.15 10.81
CA LEU A 157 15.29 -16.05 9.85
C LEU A 157 15.86 -14.79 10.51
N PRO A 158 16.73 -14.02 9.82
CA PRO A 158 17.21 -12.76 10.35
C PRO A 158 16.01 -11.89 10.68
N ARG A 159 15.90 -11.46 11.95
CA ARG A 159 14.83 -10.55 12.38
C ARG A 159 14.89 -9.35 11.45
N ALA A 160 13.87 -9.18 10.60
CA ALA A 160 13.72 -8.00 9.78
C ALA A 160 13.87 -6.79 10.71
N LYS A 161 14.72 -5.83 10.32
CA LYS A 161 14.90 -4.58 11.08
C LYS A 161 13.52 -4.05 11.46
N PRO A 162 13.30 -3.63 12.71
CA PRO A 162 11.98 -3.16 13.13
C PRO A 162 11.50 -2.12 12.12
N GLU A 163 10.34 -2.38 11.51
CA GLU A 163 9.76 -1.46 10.54
C GLU A 163 9.71 -0.06 11.17
N LYS A 164 10.25 0.94 10.48
CA LYS A 164 10.24 2.31 10.97
C LYS A 164 8.80 2.69 11.31
N ARG A 165 8.57 3.14 12.55
CA ARG A 165 7.24 3.53 13.03
C ARG A 165 6.70 4.65 12.13
N LEU A 166 5.50 4.48 11.60
CA LEU A 166 4.84 5.50 10.79
C LEU A 166 4.68 6.79 11.62
N GLN A 167 5.17 7.90 11.08
CA GLN A 167 5.11 9.21 11.73
C GLN A 167 3.75 9.90 11.43
N LEU A 168 2.64 9.22 11.75
CA LEU A 168 1.29 9.63 11.36
C LEU A 168 0.96 11.08 11.78
N ASN A 169 1.23 11.41 13.05
CA ASN A 169 1.00 12.75 13.60
C ASN A 169 1.79 13.83 12.86
N GLN A 170 3.00 13.48 12.40
CA GLN A 170 3.87 14.39 11.68
C GLN A 170 3.39 14.61 10.25
N TYR A 171 2.97 13.55 9.55
CA TYR A 171 2.39 13.67 8.21
C TYR A 171 1.11 14.49 8.20
N GLU A 172 0.22 14.28 9.17
CA GLU A 172 -0.98 15.08 9.30
C GLU A 172 -0.66 16.56 9.56
N LYS A 173 0.31 16.83 10.44
CA LYS A 173 0.78 18.19 10.70
C LYS A 173 1.34 18.85 9.43
N TYR A 174 2.18 18.14 8.69
CA TYR A 174 2.77 18.62 7.44
C TYR A 174 1.71 19.03 6.43
N LEU A 175 0.71 18.16 6.20
CA LEU A 175 -0.39 18.46 5.29
C LEU A 175 -1.19 19.68 5.74
N LYS A 176 -1.54 19.77 7.04
CA LYS A 176 -2.27 20.92 7.59
C LYS A 176 -1.50 22.24 7.41
N VAL A 177 -0.21 22.26 7.75
CA VAL A 177 0.64 23.45 7.62
C VAL A 177 0.73 23.86 6.14
N TYR A 178 0.96 22.91 5.25
CA TYR A 178 1.03 23.15 3.80
C TYR A 178 -0.27 23.71 3.22
N ASP A 179 -1.42 23.13 3.58
CA ASP A 179 -2.72 23.58 3.08
C ASP A 179 -3.05 25.00 3.53
N HIS A 180 -2.68 25.39 4.76
CA HIS A 180 -2.85 26.76 5.25
C HIS A 180 -1.89 27.74 4.58
N TYR A 181 -0.64 27.33 4.37
CA TYR A 181 0.34 28.12 3.62
C TYR A 181 -0.13 28.38 2.18
N LYS A 182 -0.65 27.35 1.49
CA LYS A 182 -1.19 27.48 0.14
C LYS A 182 -2.39 28.44 0.06
N LYS A 183 -3.14 28.59 1.16
CA LYS A 183 -4.25 29.57 1.29
C LYS A 183 -3.76 31.01 1.54
N GLY A 184 -2.44 31.27 1.55
CA GLY A 184 -1.87 32.60 1.74
C GLY A 184 -1.70 33.02 3.21
N ILE A 185 -1.78 32.07 4.15
CA ILE A 185 -1.55 32.38 5.57
C ILE A 185 -0.05 32.60 5.81
N SER A 186 0.32 33.72 6.43
CA SER A 186 1.71 34.07 6.71
C SER A 186 2.37 33.14 7.73
N MET A 187 3.70 33.02 7.65
CA MET A 187 4.49 32.18 8.56
C MET A 187 4.26 32.54 10.04
N ALA A 188 4.17 33.83 10.36
CA ALA A 188 3.85 34.31 11.71
C ALA A 188 2.52 33.76 12.24
N LYS A 189 1.47 33.77 11.41
CA LYS A 189 0.15 33.24 11.78
C LYS A 189 0.16 31.71 11.90
N LEU A 190 0.91 31.02 11.04
CA LEU A 190 1.12 29.58 11.14
C LEU A 190 1.88 29.19 12.41
N ALA A 191 2.92 29.94 12.77
CA ALA A 191 3.72 29.73 13.96
C ALA A 191 2.87 29.87 15.22
N LYS A 192 2.07 30.94 15.32
CA LYS A 192 1.11 31.12 16.43
C LYS A 192 0.07 30.00 16.51
N LYS A 193 -0.39 29.48 15.36
CA LYS A 193 -1.43 28.43 15.31
C LYS A 193 -0.91 27.03 15.67
N PHE A 194 0.27 26.66 15.17
CA PHE A 194 0.79 25.29 15.29
C PHE A 194 1.91 25.13 16.34
N TYR A 195 2.48 26.24 16.80
CA TYR A 195 3.59 26.28 17.74
C TYR A 195 3.44 27.43 18.78
N PRO A 196 2.26 27.62 19.41
CA PRO A 196 2.03 28.75 20.31
C PRO A 196 3.04 28.82 21.47
N GLY A 197 3.32 27.69 22.12
CA GLY A 197 4.27 27.65 23.24
C GLY A 197 5.68 28.09 22.86
N TYR A 198 6.12 27.89 21.62
CA TYR A 198 7.43 28.35 21.17
C TYR A 198 7.47 29.85 20.87
N VAL A 199 6.33 30.42 20.47
CA VAL A 199 6.21 31.88 20.30
C VAL A 199 6.38 32.57 21.64
N GLU A 200 5.80 31.99 22.70
CA GLU A 200 5.86 32.50 24.08
C GLU A 200 7.22 32.26 24.74
N SER A 201 7.82 31.07 24.58
CA SER A 201 9.03 30.67 25.30
C SER A 201 10.35 31.01 24.60
N SER A 202 10.40 30.95 23.28
CA SER A 202 11.65 30.90 22.50
C SER A 202 11.70 31.94 21.38
N GLY A 203 10.71 32.82 21.33
CA GLY A 203 10.59 33.88 20.35
C GLY A 203 9.96 33.43 19.03
N LYS A 204 9.35 34.42 18.36
CA LYS A 204 8.64 34.26 17.08
C LYS A 204 9.49 33.59 16.00
N ASP A 205 10.76 33.97 15.87
CA ASP A 205 11.66 33.48 14.82
C ASP A 205 11.97 31.98 14.94
N TYR A 206 12.00 31.44 16.17
CA TYR A 206 12.20 30.01 16.37
C TYR A 206 10.97 29.21 15.93
N ALA A 207 9.78 29.69 16.27
CA ALA A 207 8.52 29.06 15.87
C ALA A 207 8.32 29.12 14.34
N GLU A 208 8.68 30.22 13.69
CA GLU A 208 8.65 30.33 12.23
C GLU A 208 9.63 29.37 11.54
N ARG A 209 10.85 29.19 12.08
CA ARG A 209 11.80 28.19 11.56
C ARG A 209 11.27 26.76 11.66
N LYS A 210 10.49 26.43 12.70
CA LYS A 210 9.81 25.12 12.81
C LYS A 210 8.74 24.94 11.74
N VAL A 211 7.93 25.98 11.48
CA VAL A 211 6.95 25.97 10.38
C VAL A 211 7.65 25.76 9.04
N LEU A 212 8.74 26.48 8.78
CA LEU A 212 9.52 26.33 7.54
C LEU A 212 10.08 24.91 7.39
N ARG A 213 10.57 24.31 8.48
CA ARG A 213 11.05 22.92 8.48
C ARG A 213 9.93 21.94 8.14
N ASP A 214 8.74 22.12 8.71
CA ASP A 214 7.58 21.28 8.41
C ASP A 214 7.12 21.42 6.96
N LEU A 215 7.14 22.65 6.42
CA LEU A 215 6.83 22.91 5.01
C LEU A 215 7.84 22.24 4.08
N ASN A 216 9.13 22.37 4.35
CA ASN A 216 10.17 21.72 3.56
C ASN A 216 10.06 20.19 3.65
N GLY A 217 9.74 19.66 4.84
CA GLY A 217 9.43 18.24 5.04
C GLY A 217 8.23 17.78 4.20
N CYS A 218 7.17 18.58 4.17
CA CYS A 218 5.98 18.31 3.36
C CYS A 218 6.30 18.35 1.85
N LEU A 219 7.02 19.38 1.38
CA LEU A 219 7.42 19.52 -0.03
C LEU A 219 8.25 18.33 -0.48
N ARG A 220 9.22 17.89 0.32
CA ARG A 220 10.01 16.68 0.02
C ARG A 220 9.14 15.44 -0.16
N LEU A 221 8.10 15.28 0.66
CA LEU A 221 7.16 14.17 0.51
C LEU A 221 6.30 14.32 -0.75
N ILE A 222 5.82 15.52 -1.07
CA ILE A 222 5.06 15.82 -2.30
C ILE A 222 5.90 15.50 -3.54
N HIS A 223 7.18 15.88 -3.56
CA HIS A 223 8.11 15.67 -4.67
C HIS A 223 8.78 14.27 -4.65
N GLY A 224 7.99 13.23 -4.42
CA GLY A 224 8.41 11.83 -4.56
C GLY A 224 8.77 11.11 -3.26
N GLY A 225 9.03 11.83 -2.16
CA GLY A 225 9.31 11.21 -0.86
C GLY A 225 8.16 10.36 -0.32
N TYR A 226 6.92 10.60 -0.76
CA TYR A 226 5.75 9.81 -0.39
C TYR A 226 5.90 8.32 -0.71
N LYS A 227 6.67 7.94 -1.75
CA LYS A 227 6.91 6.53 -2.12
C LYS A 227 7.57 5.69 -1.03
N GLN A 228 8.22 6.34 -0.07
CA GLN A 228 8.95 5.68 1.02
C GLN A 228 8.06 5.38 2.24
N ILE A 229 6.79 5.79 2.24
CA ILE A 229 5.85 5.53 3.35
C ILE A 229 5.43 4.05 3.31
N ARG A 230 5.83 3.25 4.31
CA ARG A 230 5.59 1.80 4.43
C ARG A 230 5.20 1.41 5.86
#